data_AF-A0A602RPT6-F1
#
_entry.id   AF-A0A602RPT6-F1
#
_cell.length_a   1.000
_cell.length_b   1.000
_cell.length_c   1.000
_cell.angle_alpha   90.00
_cell.angle_beta   90.00
_cell.angle_gamma   90.00
#
_symmetry.space_group_name_H-M   'P 1'
#
loop_
_entity.id
_entity.type
_entity.pdbx_description
1 polymer ?
#
loop_
_entity_poly.entity_id
_entity_poly.type
_entity_poly.pdbx_seq_one_letter_code
_entity_poly.pdbx_strand_id
1 'polypeptide(L)'
;MTALNKQALREAAEKAGKDKWQAKKINGDFYVIRSGSYIKQCGITSYQPIAEIDHKPVRDFVAMVNPATTLALLDENLQLQREKDAIEAVTLALRDDMRQARE
;
A
#
# COMPACT_ATOMS: atom_id res chain seq x y z
N MET A 1 10.14 7.16 -18.12
CA MET A 1 9.19 6.96 -17.01
C MET A 1 9.31 8.16 -16.10
N THR A 2 8.22 8.87 -15.83
CA THR A 2 8.19 9.96 -14.85
C THR A 2 8.39 9.38 -13.45
N ALA A 3 9.19 10.05 -12.61
CA ALA A 3 9.33 9.65 -11.22
C ALA A 3 7.95 9.64 -10.54
N LEU A 4 7.62 8.54 -9.87
CA LEU A 4 6.35 8.42 -9.14
C LEU A 4 6.30 9.47 -8.02
N ASN A 5 5.25 10.29 -8.00
CA ASN A 5 5.02 11.22 -6.91
C ASN A 5 4.47 10.48 -5.68
N LYS A 6 5.38 10.01 -4.82
CA LYS A 6 5.06 9.25 -3.60
C LYS A 6 4.23 10.07 -2.60
N GLN A 7 4.42 11.39 -2.56
CA GLN A 7 3.68 12.27 -1.64
C GLN A 7 2.22 12.40 -2.08
N ALA A 8 1.96 12.63 -3.36
CA ALA A 8 0.60 12.65 -3.90
C ALA A 8 -0.12 11.31 -3.71
N LEU A 9 0.59 10.18 -3.86
CA LEU A 9 0.03 8.86 -3.59
C LEU A 9 -0.33 8.66 -2.11
N ARG A 10 0.51 9.17 -1.19
CA ARG A 10 0.24 9.14 0.25
C ARG A 10 -1.02 9.93 0.59
N GLU A 11 -1.12 11.17 0.10
CA GLU A 11 -2.27 12.04 0.34
C GLU A 11 -3.58 11.42 -0.22
N ALA A 12 -3.51 10.83 -1.41
CA ALA A 12 -4.65 10.12 -2.00
C ALA A 12 -5.09 8.93 -1.12
N ALA A 13 -4.14 8.14 -0.61
CA ALA A 13 -4.44 7.02 0.27
C ALA A 13 -5.03 7.48 1.62
N GLU A 14 -4.48 8.53 2.23
CA GLU A 14 -5.03 9.06 3.49
C GLU A 14 -6.45 9.60 3.32
N LYS A 15 -6.71 10.29 2.20
CA LYS A 15 -8.05 10.79 1.86
C LYS A 15 -9.05 9.67 1.57
N ALA A 16 -8.61 8.56 0.97
CA ALA A 16 -9.44 7.39 0.70
C ALA A 16 -9.83 6.61 1.98
N GLY A 17 -9.19 6.91 3.12
CA GLY A 17 -9.46 6.30 4.42
C GLY A 17 -8.58 5.08 4.67
N LYS A 18 -7.98 5.00 5.86
CA LYS A 18 -7.00 3.97 6.27
C LYS A 18 -7.64 2.61 6.61
N ASP A 19 -8.88 2.39 6.19
CA ASP A 19 -9.61 1.15 6.43
C ASP A 19 -9.10 0.05 5.50
N LYS A 20 -9.05 -1.19 6.00
CA LYS A 20 -8.76 -2.35 5.16
C LYS A 20 -9.97 -2.65 4.27
N TRP A 21 -9.73 -3.03 3.03
CA TRP A 21 -10.77 -3.44 2.10
C TRP A 21 -10.75 -4.95 1.87
N GLN A 22 -11.88 -5.51 1.46
CA GLN A 22 -12.00 -6.92 1.12
C GLN A 22 -12.79 -7.08 -0.18
N ALA A 23 -12.33 -8.01 -1.03
CA ALA A 23 -13.08 -8.45 -2.20
C ALA A 23 -14.18 -9.43 -1.78
N LYS A 24 -15.40 -9.26 -2.30
CA LYS A 24 -16.53 -10.14 -2.00
C LYS A 24 -17.39 -10.37 -3.25
N LYS A 25 -17.98 -11.56 -3.34
CA LYS A 25 -19.11 -11.83 -4.24
C LYS A 25 -20.39 -11.77 -3.42
N ILE A 26 -21.35 -10.94 -3.81
CA ILE A 26 -22.61 -10.74 -3.10
C ILE A 26 -23.73 -10.85 -4.12
N ASN A 27 -24.65 -11.81 -3.93
CA ASN A 27 -25.83 -12.03 -4.78
C ASN A 27 -25.58 -12.22 -6.29
N GLY A 28 -24.34 -12.48 -6.72
CA GLY A 28 -24.00 -12.64 -8.14
C GLY A 28 -22.90 -11.67 -8.55
N ASP A 29 -22.93 -10.49 -7.96
CA ASP A 29 -22.11 -9.35 -8.33
C ASP A 29 -20.84 -9.26 -7.47
N PHE A 30 -19.89 -8.48 -7.95
CA PHE A 30 -18.53 -8.46 -7.45
C PHE A 30 -18.17 -7.09 -6.87
N TYR A 31 -17.84 -7.08 -5.58
CA TYR A 31 -17.63 -5.85 -4.83
C TYR A 31 -16.26 -5.81 -4.15
N VAL A 32 -15.74 -4.59 -4.02
CA VAL A 32 -14.81 -4.22 -2.94
C VAL A 32 -15.64 -3.57 -1.84
N ILE A 33 -15.51 -4.07 -0.62
CA ILE A 33 -16.24 -3.57 0.56
C ILE A 33 -15.27 -3.29 1.71
N ARG A 34 -15.69 -2.48 2.68
CA ARG A 34 -14.90 -2.31 3.91
C ARG A 34 -14.74 -3.64 4.63
N SER A 35 -13.52 -3.96 5.04
CA SER A 35 -13.21 -5.20 5.74
C SER A 35 -14.01 -5.31 7.02
N GLY A 36 -14.65 -6.45 7.25
CA GLY A 36 -15.50 -6.68 8.43
C GLY A 36 -16.91 -6.07 8.37
N SER A 37 -17.24 -5.30 7.31
CA SER A 37 -18.59 -4.72 7.18
C SER A 37 -19.66 -5.72 6.74
N TYR A 38 -19.26 -6.87 6.19
CA TYR A 38 -20.21 -7.89 5.70
C TYR A 38 -20.86 -8.65 6.84
N ILE A 39 -22.18 -8.48 6.98
CA ILE A 39 -23.01 -9.19 7.95
C ILE A 39 -24.16 -9.86 7.19
N LYS A 40 -24.41 -11.13 7.51
CA LYS A 40 -25.57 -11.88 7.00
C LYS A 40 -26.33 -12.46 8.20
N GLN A 41 -27.49 -11.90 8.51
CA GLN A 41 -28.34 -12.31 9.62
C GLN A 41 -29.80 -12.39 9.17
N CYS A 42 -30.49 -13.49 9.52
CA CYS A 42 -31.91 -13.68 9.22
C CYS A 42 -32.30 -13.41 7.75
N GLY A 43 -31.46 -13.80 6.79
CA GLY A 43 -31.70 -13.57 5.36
C GLY A 43 -31.39 -12.15 4.87
N ILE A 44 -31.16 -11.20 5.78
CA ILE A 44 -30.75 -9.83 5.47
C ILE A 44 -29.23 -9.79 5.35
N THR A 45 -28.75 -9.19 4.27
CA THR A 45 -27.32 -8.96 4.02
C THR A 45 -27.04 -7.46 4.11
N SER A 46 -26.13 -7.07 4.99
CA SER A 46 -25.64 -5.69 5.11
C SER A 46 -24.12 -5.63 4.92
N TYR A 47 -23.65 -4.55 4.30
CA TYR A 47 -22.24 -4.29 4.02
C TYR A 47 -22.05 -2.82 3.65
N GLN A 48 -20.80 -2.36 3.69
CA GLN A 48 -20.42 -1.01 3.25
C GLN A 48 -19.65 -1.10 1.93
N PRO A 49 -20.30 -0.83 0.78
CA PRO A 49 -19.63 -0.92 -0.51
C PRO A 49 -18.61 0.22 -0.70
N ILE A 50 -17.49 -0.11 -1.33
CA ILE A 50 -16.50 0.85 -1.82
C ILE A 50 -16.64 1.01 -3.34
N ALA A 51 -16.72 -0.12 -4.06
CA ALA A 51 -16.89 -0.16 -5.50
C ALA A 51 -17.48 -1.50 -5.95
N GLU A 52 -18.25 -1.46 -7.04
CA GLU A 52 -18.63 -2.64 -7.82
C GLU A 52 -17.64 -2.80 -8.98
N ILE A 53 -17.02 -3.97 -9.10
CA ILE A 53 -15.99 -4.27 -10.08
C ILE A 53 -16.21 -5.70 -10.59
N ASP A 54 -16.83 -5.83 -11.76
CA ASP A 54 -17.16 -7.12 -12.38
C ASP A 54 -15.93 -7.97 -12.69
N HIS A 55 -14.84 -7.33 -13.12
CA HIS A 55 -13.63 -8.03 -13.47
C HIS A 55 -12.90 -8.52 -12.21
N LYS A 56 -13.15 -9.78 -11.84
CA LYS A 56 -12.65 -10.42 -10.62
C LYS A 56 -11.16 -10.15 -10.33
N PRO A 57 -10.21 -10.29 -11.28
CA PRO A 57 -8.80 -10.00 -11.01
C PRO A 57 -8.54 -8.54 -10.61
N VAL A 58 -9.23 -7.58 -11.24
CA VAL A 58 -9.08 -6.15 -10.93
C VAL A 58 -9.66 -5.84 -9.55
N ARG A 59 -10.83 -6.40 -9.23
CA ARG A 59 -11.42 -6.30 -7.88
C ARG A 59 -10.48 -6.83 -6.81
N ASP A 60 -9.93 -8.03 -7.02
CA ASP A 60 -9.03 -8.68 -6.07
C ASP A 60 -7.76 -7.84 -5.86
N PHE A 61 -7.21 -7.30 -6.95
CA PHE A 61 -6.09 -6.36 -6.89
C PHE A 61 -6.45 -5.09 -6.10
N VAL A 62 -7.54 -4.40 -6.44
CA VAL A 62 -7.96 -3.16 -5.75
C VAL A 62 -8.18 -3.37 -4.24
N ALA A 63 -8.76 -4.51 -3.84
CA ALA A 63 -8.92 -4.84 -2.43
C ALA A 63 -7.56 -5.06 -1.73
N MET A 64 -6.59 -5.66 -2.43
CA MET A 64 -5.23 -5.89 -1.92
C MET A 64 -4.44 -4.58 -1.80
N VAL A 65 -4.43 -3.75 -2.85
CA VAL A 65 -3.76 -2.44 -2.89
C VAL A 65 -4.59 -1.31 -2.27
N ASN A 66 -5.41 -1.65 -1.28
CA ASN A 66 -6.20 -0.67 -0.54
C ASN A 66 -5.30 0.42 0.11
N PRO A 67 -5.89 1.53 0.58
CA PRO A 67 -5.11 2.64 1.11
C PRO A 67 -4.20 2.27 2.27
N ALA A 68 -4.63 1.38 3.17
CA ALA A 68 -3.80 0.92 4.29
C ALA A 68 -2.54 0.17 3.80
N THR A 69 -2.69 -0.75 2.85
CA THR A 69 -1.56 -1.46 2.23
C THR A 69 -0.64 -0.49 1.50
N THR A 70 -1.21 0.47 0.75
CA THR A 70 -0.43 1.46 0.00
C THR A 70 0.42 2.33 0.93
N LEU A 71 -0.15 2.79 2.06
CA LEU A 71 0.59 3.55 3.06
C LEU A 71 1.72 2.72 3.68
N ALA A 72 1.47 1.46 4.03
CA ALA A 72 2.48 0.56 4.58
C ALA A 72 3.65 0.36 3.60
N LEU A 73 3.37 0.18 2.30
CA LEU A 73 4.40 0.06 1.27
C LEU A 73 5.21 1.36 1.10
N LEU A 74 4.58 2.52 1.24
CA LEU A 74 5.28 3.81 1.21
C LEU A 74 6.19 4.00 2.44
N ASP A 75 5.76 3.55 3.61
CA ASP A 75 6.55 3.58 4.84
C ASP A 75 7.78 2.67 4.74
N GLU A 76 7.59 1.43 4.27
CA GLU A 76 8.69 0.48 4.02
C GLU A 76 9.68 1.03 2.99
N ASN A 77 9.18 1.63 1.91
CA ASN A 77 10.04 2.24 0.90
C ASN A 77 10.88 3.40 1.44
N LEU A 78 10.30 4.23 2.32
CA LEU A 78 11.02 5.31 2.98
C LEU A 78 12.10 4.78 3.92
N GLN A 79 11.80 3.71 4.66
CA GLN A 79 12.76 3.06 5.54
C GLN A 79 13.94 2.49 4.75
N LEU A 80 13.67 1.75 3.67
CA LEU A 80 14.70 1.19 2.80
C LEU A 80 15.60 2.27 2.17
N GLN A 81 15.03 3.42 1.80
CA GLN A 81 15.83 4.52 1.28
C GLN A 81 16.81 5.07 2.33
N ARG A 82 16.37 5.20 3.58
CA ARG A 82 17.23 5.66 4.69
C ARG A 82 18.36 4.67 4.99
N GLU A 83 18.05 3.38 4.99
CA GLU A 83 19.04 2.32 5.20
C GLU A 83 20.08 2.30 4.08
N LYS A 84 19.63 2.45 2.83
CA LYS A 84 20.51 2.58 1.67
C LYS A 84 21.45 3.78 1.84
N ASP A 85 20.92 4.96 2.15
CA ASP A 85 21.72 6.19 2.28
C ASP A 85 22.75 6.06 3.42
N ALA A 86 22.40 5.39 4.52
CA ALA A 86 23.30 5.11 5.63
C ALA A 86 24.46 4.17 5.22
N ILE A 87 24.15 3.10 4.47
CA ILE A 87 25.17 2.16 3.96
C ILE A 87 26.11 2.86 2.98
N GLU A 88 25.57 3.70 2.08
CA GLU A 88 26.37 4.48 1.14
C GLU A 88 27.31 5.45 1.88
N ALA A 89 26.83 6.14 2.92
CA ALA A 89 27.65 7.02 3.75
C ALA A 89 28.78 6.26 4.46
N VAL A 90 28.49 5.09 5.06
CA VAL A 90 29.51 4.24 5.70
C VAL A 90 30.55 3.76 4.68
N THR A 91 30.11 3.38 3.49
CA THR A 91 31.01 2.91 2.43
C THR A 91 31.93 4.03 1.94
N LEU A 92 31.43 5.26 1.86
CA LEU A 92 32.22 6.43 1.52
C LEU A 92 33.27 6.74 2.59
N ALA A 93 32.88 6.75 3.86
CA ALA A 93 33.79 6.95 4.98
C ALA A 93 34.92 5.90 4.99
N LEU A 94 34.59 4.62 4.83
CA LEU A 94 35.58 3.54 4.76
C LEU A 94 36.53 3.70 3.57
N ARG A 95 36.04 4.17 2.42
CA ARG A 95 36.88 4.43 1.24
C ARG A 95 37.85 5.59 1.51
N ASP A 96 37.39 6.64 2.17
CA ASP A 96 38.21 7.81 2.47
C ASP A 96 39.26 7.49 3.55
N ASP A 97 38.90 6.74 4.60
CA ASP A 97 39.84 6.25 5.61
C ASP A 97 40.96 5.40 4.99
N MET A 98 40.60 4.48 4.07
CA MET A 98 41.57 3.64 3.36
C MET A 98 42.46 4.43 2.40
N ARG A 99 42.02 5.59 1.90
CA ARG A 99 42.85 6.50 1.11
C ARG A 99 43.82 7.25 2.02
N GLN A 100 43.33 7.81 3.12
CA GLN A 100 44.17 8.52 4.10
C GLN A 100 45.24 7.62 4.70
N ALA A 101 44.96 6.34 4.95
CA ALA A 101 45.95 5.38 5.44
C ALA A 101 47.06 5.03 4.44
N ARG A 102 46.95 5.45 3.18
CA ARG A 102 47.95 5.21 2.11
C ARG A 102 48.78 6.46 1.77
N GLU A 103 48.43 7.62 2.31
CA GLU A 103 49.16 8.89 2.19
C GLU A 103 50.12 9.07 3.37
#